data_AF-A0A348N685-F1
#
_entry.id   AF-A0A348N685-F1
#
_cell.length_a   1.000
_cell.length_b   1.000
_cell.length_c   1.000
_cell.angle_alpha   90.00
_cell.angle_beta   90.00
_cell.angle_gamma   90.00
#
_symmetry.space_group_name_H-M   'P 1'
#
loop_
_entity.id
_entity.type
_entity.pdbx_description
1 polymer ?
#
loop_
_entity_poly.entity_id
_entity_poly.type
_entity_poly.pdbx_seq_one_letter_code
_entity_poly.pdbx_strand_id
1 'polypeptide(L)'
;MKKFLAIIILVFVFLFTGCGVVNRVTNSMFVTIESGWDYRVVYHKDTKVMYAVSDGSSNIGTFTLLVNPDGSPMLYKESEE
;
A
#
# COMPACT_ATOMS: atom_id res chain seq x y z
N MET A 1 -1.17 49.79 -4.50
CA MET A 1 -0.75 48.65 -5.35
C MET A 1 0.38 47.82 -4.73
N LYS A 2 1.49 48.40 -4.22
CA LYS A 2 2.61 47.66 -3.60
C LYS A 2 2.22 46.77 -2.39
N LYS A 3 1.27 47.21 -1.55
CA LYS A 3 0.77 46.47 -0.38
C LYS A 3 -0.06 45.23 -0.77
N PHE A 4 -0.85 45.33 -1.85
CA PHE A 4 -1.60 44.20 -2.41
C PHE A 4 -0.67 43.17 -3.08
N LEU A 5 0.40 43.65 -3.72
CA LEU A 5 1.42 42.79 -4.32
C LEU A 5 2.13 41.93 -3.26
N ALA A 6 2.43 42.50 -2.08
CA ALA A 6 3.04 41.76 -0.97
C ALA A 6 2.14 40.63 -0.41
N ILE A 7 0.83 40.87 -0.37
CA ILE A 7 -0.15 39.89 0.13
C ILE A 7 -0.29 38.71 -0.86
N ILE A 8 -0.28 38.99 -2.16
CA ILE A 8 -0.36 37.95 -3.21
C ILE A 8 0.86 37.03 -3.15
N ILE A 9 2.06 37.59 -2.94
CA ILE A 9 3.30 36.83 -2.81
C ILE A 9 3.26 35.93 -1.57
N LEU A 10 2.75 36.43 -0.43
CA LEU A 10 2.61 35.65 0.80
C LEU A 10 1.68 34.44 0.63
N VAL A 11 0.55 34.61 -0.06
CA VAL A 11 -0.42 33.54 -0.34
C VAL A 11 0.18 32.47 -1.26
N PHE A 12 0.96 32.87 -2.27
CA PHE A 12 1.64 31.94 -3.17
C PHE A 12 2.69 31.06 -2.47
N VAL A 13 3.38 31.57 -1.45
CA VAL A 13 4.38 30.80 -0.67
C VAL A 13 3.73 29.69 0.16
N PHE A 14 2.52 29.91 0.68
CA PHE A 14 1.80 28.89 1.46
C PHE A 14 1.24 27.74 0.60
N LEU A 15 0.99 27.98 -0.70
CA LEU A 15 0.46 26.98 -1.63
C LEU A 15 1.47 25.87 -2.02
N PHE A 16 2.74 26.00 -1.65
CA PHE A 16 3.78 25.01 -1.95
C PHE A 16 4.12 24.05 -0.80
N THR A 17 3.50 24.19 0.38
CA THR A 17 3.73 23.27 1.50
C THR A 17 2.73 22.12 1.49
N GLY A 18 2.85 21.25 0.48
CA GLY A 18 1.91 20.16 0.27
C GLY A 18 2.54 18.91 -0.34
N CYS A 19 3.74 18.54 0.06
CA CYS A 19 4.28 17.21 -0.24
C CYS A 19 4.66 16.54 1.06
N GLY A 20 3.65 16.02 1.76
CA GLY A 20 3.88 15.11 2.88
C GLY A 20 4.59 13.87 2.33
N VAL A 21 5.78 13.60 2.84
CA VAL A 21 6.48 12.34 2.58
C VAL A 21 5.53 11.22 3.01
N VAL A 22 4.98 10.48 2.05
CA VAL A 22 4.29 9.23 2.33
C VAL A 22 5.36 8.31 2.90
N ASN A 23 5.35 8.13 4.22
CA ASN A 23 6.15 7.12 4.89
C ASN A 23 5.71 5.77 4.34
N ARG A 24 6.37 5.33 3.27
CA ARG A 24 6.31 3.94 2.81
C ARG A 24 6.75 3.12 4.00
N VAL A 25 5.87 2.26 4.51
CA VAL A 25 6.19 1.34 5.61
C VAL A 25 7.43 0.56 5.21
N THR A 26 8.59 0.97 5.71
CA THR A 26 9.90 0.40 5.32
C THR A 26 10.09 -1.01 5.87
N ASN A 27 9.21 -1.43 6.78
CA ASN A 27 9.23 -2.74 7.40
C ASN A 27 7.83 -3.39 7.41
N SER A 28 7.28 -3.66 6.23
CA SER A 28 6.00 -4.36 6.09
C SER A 28 6.10 -5.77 6.68
N MET A 29 5.07 -6.19 7.43
CA MET A 29 4.93 -7.59 7.87
C MET A 29 4.52 -8.54 6.74
N PHE A 30 4.12 -7.99 5.59
CA PHE A 30 3.73 -8.74 4.39
C PHE A 30 4.79 -8.66 3.30
N VAL A 31 4.97 -9.75 2.57
CA VAL A 31 5.80 -9.85 1.37
C VAL A 31 4.91 -10.17 0.18
N THR A 32 5.02 -9.40 -0.91
CA THR A 32 4.29 -9.65 -2.16
C THR A 32 4.95 -10.80 -2.92
N ILE A 33 4.15 -11.78 -3.32
CA ILE A 33 4.56 -12.94 -4.13
C ILE A 33 3.88 -12.96 -5.50
N GLU A 34 2.80 -12.20 -5.70
CA GLU A 34 2.17 -12.01 -6.99
C GLU A 34 1.62 -10.58 -7.09
N SER A 35 1.69 -9.97 -8.27
CA SER A 35 1.08 -8.68 -8.56
C SER A 35 0.30 -8.76 -9.86
N GLY A 36 -1.00 -8.54 -9.77
CA GLY A 36 -1.90 -8.36 -10.90
C GLY A 36 -2.27 -6.88 -11.08
N TRP A 37 -3.17 -6.62 -12.03
CA TRP A 37 -3.60 -5.25 -12.36
C TRP A 37 -4.33 -4.55 -11.21
N ASP A 38 -5.27 -5.24 -10.55
CA ASP A 38 -6.07 -4.70 -9.43
C ASP A 38 -5.93 -5.53 -8.14
N TYR A 39 -4.90 -6.37 -8.04
CA TYR A 39 -4.66 -7.18 -6.84
C TYR A 39 -3.20 -7.49 -6.62
N ARG A 40 -2.87 -7.85 -5.39
CA ARG A 40 -1.59 -8.45 -5.01
C ARG A 40 -1.87 -9.72 -4.20
N VAL A 41 -1.02 -10.73 -4.33
CA VAL A 41 -0.97 -11.84 -3.38
C VAL A 41 0.23 -11.60 -2.48
N VAL A 42 0.01 -11.64 -1.18
CA VAL A 42 1.04 -11.41 -0.17
C VAL A 42 1.03 -12.54 0.86
N TYR A 43 2.14 -12.78 1.55
CA TYR A 43 2.17 -13.61 2.74
C TYR A 43 2.68 -12.84 3.97
N HIS A 44 2.21 -13.20 5.16
CA HIS A 44 2.73 -12.67 6.41
C HIS A 44 4.08 -13.32 6.76
N LYS A 45 5.12 -12.53 7.03
CA LYS A 45 6.52 -13.00 7.19
C LYS A 45 6.67 -14.16 8.18
N ASP A 46 6.03 -14.06 9.34
CA ASP A 46 6.22 -15.02 10.44
C ASP A 46 5.38 -16.30 10.26
N THR A 47 4.10 -16.17 9.92
CA THR A 47 3.16 -17.30 9.82
C THR A 47 3.10 -17.94 8.44
N LYS A 48 3.65 -17.25 7.43
CA LYS A 48 3.56 -17.59 6.00
C LYS A 48 2.14 -17.62 5.44
N VAL A 49 1.12 -17.22 6.19
CA VAL A 49 -0.28 -17.20 5.73
C VAL A 49 -0.44 -16.23 4.56
N MET A 50 -1.12 -16.69 3.51
CA MET A 50 -1.33 -15.96 2.26
C MET A 50 -2.67 -15.20 2.22
N TYR A 51 -2.64 -14.03 1.60
CA TYR A 51 -3.78 -13.16 1.40
C TYR A 51 -3.79 -12.58 -0.02
N ALA A 52 -4.98 -12.43 -0.60
CA ALA A 52 -5.19 -11.52 -1.72
C ALA A 52 -5.53 -10.14 -1.17
N VAL A 53 -4.89 -9.11 -1.70
CA VAL A 53 -5.11 -7.70 -1.34
C VAL A 53 -5.61 -6.98 -2.57
N SER A 54 -6.76 -6.32 -2.48
CA SER A 54 -7.21 -5.46 -3.57
C SER A 54 -6.28 -4.25 -3.71
N ASP A 55 -5.88 -3.97 -4.94
CA ASP A 55 -5.19 -2.76 -5.37
C ASP A 55 -6.11 -1.88 -6.25
N GLY A 56 -7.36 -2.31 -6.46
CA GLY A 56 -8.36 -1.58 -7.23
C GLY A 56 -8.96 -0.40 -6.45
N SER A 57 -9.32 0.67 -7.16
CA SER A 57 -9.70 1.97 -6.55
C SER A 57 -10.89 1.93 -5.59
N SER A 58 -11.84 1.01 -5.80
CA SER A 58 -13.08 0.94 -5.00
C SER A 58 -12.93 0.21 -3.66
N ASN A 59 -11.91 -0.65 -3.52
CA ASN A 59 -11.73 -1.53 -2.37
C ASN A 59 -10.26 -1.72 -1.98
N ILE A 60 -9.39 -0.78 -2.36
CA ILE A 60 -7.96 -0.81 -2.10
C ILE A 60 -7.64 -1.11 -0.63
N GLY A 61 -6.72 -2.04 -0.41
CA GLY A 61 -6.32 -2.46 0.94
C GLY A 61 -7.26 -3.47 1.60
N THR A 62 -8.28 -3.97 0.90
CA THR A 62 -9.10 -5.09 1.41
C THR A 62 -8.32 -6.40 1.31
N PHE A 63 -8.14 -7.08 2.44
CA PHE A 63 -7.49 -8.40 2.52
C PHE A 63 -8.53 -9.52 2.48
N THR A 64 -8.24 -10.58 1.72
CA THR A 64 -9.01 -11.84 1.69
C THR A 64 -8.06 -13.00 1.98
N LEU A 65 -8.40 -13.84 2.96
CA LEU A 65 -7.62 -15.02 3.31
C LEU A 65 -7.71 -16.06 2.18
N LEU A 66 -6.55 -16.56 1.75
CA LEU A 66 -6.50 -17.70 0.82
C LEU A 66 -6.52 -19.00 1.61
N VAL A 67 -7.33 -19.96 1.19
CA VAL A 67 -7.53 -21.24 1.88
C VAL A 67 -7.33 -22.43 0.95
N ASN A 68 -6.81 -23.51 1.50
CA ASN A 68 -6.73 -24.81 0.84
C ASN A 68 -8.14 -25.40 0.67
N PRO A 69 -8.31 -26.48 -0.14
CA PRO A 69 -9.60 -27.14 -0.30
C PRO A 69 -10.23 -27.66 1.00
N ASP A 70 -9.42 -27.95 2.03
CA ASP A 70 -9.88 -28.40 3.34
C ASP A 70 -10.28 -27.23 4.28
N GLY A 71 -10.19 -25.99 3.80
CA GLY A 71 -10.50 -24.78 4.56
C GLY A 71 -9.37 -24.27 5.46
N SER A 72 -8.22 -24.97 5.53
CA SER A 72 -7.06 -24.45 6.25
C SER A 72 -6.42 -23.26 5.51
N PRO A 73 -5.78 -22.31 6.22
CA PRO A 73 -5.05 -21.22 5.57
C PRO A 73 -3.97 -21.72 4.60
N MET A 74 -3.89 -21.13 3.41
CA MET A 74 -2.77 -21.36 2.51
C MET A 74 -1.50 -20.73 3.09
N LEU A 75 -0.41 -21.50 3.08
CA LEU A 75 0.90 -21.04 3.52
C LEU A 75 1.84 -20.93 2.31
N TYR A 76 2.58 -19.83 2.24
CA TYR A 76 3.65 -19.68 1.27
C TYR A 76 4.76 -20.68 1.56
N LYS A 77 5.21 -21.37 0.50
CA LYS A 77 6.35 -22.28 0.52
C LYS A 77 7.39 -21.69 -0.44
N GLU A 78 8.59 -21.45 0.06
CA GLU A 78 9.72 -21.14 -0.82
C GLU A 78 9.95 -22.37 -1.68
N SER A 79 10.02 -22.20 -3.01
CA SER A 79 10.44 -23.29 -3.88
C SER A 79 11.89 -23.63 -3.53
N GLU A 80 12.13 -24.88 -3.15
CA GLU A 80 13.48 -25.43 -3.13
C GLU A 80 13.94 -25.52 -4.59
N GLU A 81 14.72 -24.53 -5.05
CA GLU A 81 15.52 -24.65 -6.28
C GLU A 81 16.81 -25.42 -5.99
#